data_AF-A0A933WJS3-F1
#
_entry.id   AF-A0A933WJS3-F1
#
_cell.length_a   1.000
_cell.length_b   1.000
_cell.length_c   1.000
_cell.angle_alpha   90.00
_cell.angle_beta   90.00
_cell.angle_gamma   90.00
#
_symmetry.space_group_name_H-M   'P 1'
#
loop_
_entity.id
_entity.type
_entity.pdbx_description
1 polymer ?
#
loop_
_entity_poly.entity_id
_entity_poly.type
_entity_poly.pdbx_seq_one_letter_code
_entity_poly.pdbx_strand_id
1 'polypeptide(L)'
;MRRTLLAAALLAAGPVQGGENPGITGAPILQVPMSARAMGMGGAFTAVGTDASALYYNPGAMSRLNAQEFAFSMVSAPSDSAFDRTMENIAYAGPTPFTGISGNGYTSAGADLLFSQNGTIEYNQLNVDGSAGQSQRMSAGDDFVASFGYSERVGSTPVDFRDSSYGVNHFLGLGGKYIHSSLAGGYSASAVAADIGYLAHSAEAGLSAGVAVANLGSRMRFISEADPLPLTGRLGLAWQFGTPSVHNFIAAADGEYRFYDRQALAQIGLEYFWQKSYGMRMGYQFLRDAPGLTIGFGLRWRGRVVFDYAWGMAGSLSDTQRFTVSYRFGGVSATARGRQRQPARDVSPLEERLRIDEESTPTIELPPQRPRQPRERSQGVPGWIY
;
A
#
# COMPACT_ATOMS: atom_id res chain seq x y z
N MET A 1 11.46 -21.29 -20.47
CA MET A 1 10.00 -21.24 -20.76
C MET A 1 9.08 -21.35 -19.53
N ARG A 2 9.56 -21.19 -18.27
CA ARG A 2 8.75 -21.44 -17.06
C ARG A 2 8.25 -20.19 -16.30
N ARG A 3 8.55 -18.97 -16.76
CA ARG A 3 8.11 -17.70 -16.14
C ARG A 3 7.02 -16.97 -16.92
N THR A 4 6.69 -17.44 -18.13
CA THR A 4 5.79 -16.76 -19.07
C THR A 4 4.31 -17.09 -18.86
N LEU A 5 3.96 -18.14 -18.10
CA LEU A 5 2.56 -18.53 -17.90
C LEU A 5 1.86 -17.80 -16.75
N LEU A 6 2.60 -17.29 -15.74
CA LEU A 6 2.00 -16.49 -14.67
C LEU A 6 1.73 -15.03 -15.06
N ALA A 7 2.49 -14.48 -16.03
CA ALA A 7 2.23 -13.15 -16.58
C ALA A 7 0.92 -13.10 -17.40
N ALA A 8 0.49 -14.23 -17.96
CA ALA A 8 -0.72 -14.32 -18.78
C ALA A 8 -2.02 -14.31 -17.94
N ALA A 9 -1.97 -14.69 -16.66
CA ALA A 9 -3.13 -14.71 -15.78
C ALA A 9 -3.57 -13.30 -15.30
N LEU A 10 -2.71 -12.28 -15.45
CA LEU A 10 -3.05 -10.89 -15.15
C LEU A 10 -3.88 -10.19 -16.25
N LEU A 11 -4.12 -10.83 -17.39
CA LEU A 11 -4.75 -10.19 -18.57
C LEU A 11 -6.19 -10.66 -18.85
N ALA A 12 -6.77 -11.54 -18.01
CA ALA A 12 -8.13 -12.05 -18.20
C ALA A 12 -9.17 -11.23 -17.40
N ALA A 13 -9.27 -9.93 -17.66
CA ALA A 13 -10.44 -9.15 -17.24
C ALA A 13 -11.46 -9.16 -18.39
N GLY A 14 -12.60 -9.84 -18.19
CA GLY A 14 -13.73 -9.77 -19.11
C GLY A 14 -14.28 -8.34 -19.23
N PRO A 15 -15.13 -8.05 -20.24
CA PRO A 15 -15.70 -6.72 -20.41
C PRO A 15 -16.58 -6.39 -19.19
N VAL A 16 -16.13 -5.44 -18.38
CA VAL A 16 -16.96 -4.84 -17.33
C VAL A 16 -17.60 -3.60 -17.93
N GLN A 17 -18.93 -3.52 -17.87
CA GLN A 17 -19.70 -2.42 -18.44
C GLN A 17 -19.40 -1.12 -17.67
N GLY A 18 -19.22 -0.01 -18.41
CA GLY A 18 -19.06 1.33 -17.86
C GLY A 18 -20.33 1.81 -17.16
N GLY A 19 -20.18 2.59 -16.08
CA GLY A 19 -21.24 2.86 -15.11
C GLY A 19 -22.48 3.60 -15.64
N GLU A 20 -23.60 3.39 -14.95
CA GLU A 20 -24.94 3.88 -15.33
C GLU A 20 -25.34 5.20 -14.63
N ASN A 21 -24.60 5.69 -13.62
CA ASN A 21 -24.96 6.88 -12.83
C ASN A 21 -23.72 7.64 -12.28
N PRO A 22 -23.03 8.47 -13.08
CA PRO A 22 -21.95 9.30 -12.57
C PRO A 22 -22.48 10.45 -11.70
N GLY A 23 -21.89 10.66 -10.52
CA GLY A 23 -21.98 11.91 -9.76
C GLY A 23 -23.10 12.01 -8.72
N ILE A 24 -23.60 10.89 -8.19
CA ILE A 24 -24.64 10.89 -7.14
C ILE A 24 -24.08 10.80 -5.71
N THR A 25 -22.76 10.80 -5.55
CA THR A 25 -22.09 10.73 -4.23
C THR A 25 -21.57 12.08 -3.80
N GLY A 26 -21.70 12.39 -2.51
CA GLY A 26 -21.06 13.55 -1.90
C GLY A 26 -19.56 13.34 -1.69
N ALA A 27 -18.80 14.42 -1.46
CA ALA A 27 -17.34 14.38 -1.21
C ALA A 27 -16.52 13.68 -2.31
N PRO A 28 -16.56 14.16 -3.57
CA PRO A 28 -15.76 13.61 -4.67
C PRO A 28 -14.24 13.66 -4.39
N ILE A 29 -13.79 14.50 -3.45
CA ILE A 29 -12.41 14.54 -2.95
C ILE A 29 -11.89 13.17 -2.49
N LEU A 30 -12.74 12.32 -1.92
CA LEU A 30 -12.35 10.98 -1.45
C LEU A 30 -11.96 10.03 -2.59
N GLN A 31 -12.35 10.33 -3.83
CA GLN A 31 -12.06 9.50 -5.00
C GLN A 31 -10.73 9.87 -5.68
N VAL A 32 -10.05 10.93 -5.22
CA VAL A 32 -8.84 11.43 -5.86
C VAL A 32 -7.61 10.95 -5.10
N PRO A 33 -6.82 10.02 -5.65
CA PRO A 33 -5.57 9.63 -5.02
C PRO A 33 -4.53 10.74 -5.13
N MET A 34 -3.77 10.93 -4.05
CA MET A 34 -2.77 11.99 -3.92
C MET A 34 -1.35 11.55 -4.25
N SER A 35 -1.03 10.27 -4.04
CA SER A 35 0.33 9.74 -4.21
C SER A 35 0.78 9.74 -5.67
N ALA A 36 1.89 10.44 -5.95
CA ALA A 36 2.52 10.42 -7.26
C ALA A 36 3.01 9.02 -7.63
N ARG A 37 3.59 8.28 -6.68
CA ARG A 37 4.01 6.89 -6.90
C ARG A 37 2.84 6.00 -7.35
N ALA A 38 1.72 6.07 -6.65
CA ALA A 38 0.55 5.26 -6.98
C ALA A 38 -0.06 5.68 -8.33
N MET A 39 -0.11 6.97 -8.64
CA MET A 39 -0.57 7.45 -9.94
C MET A 39 0.35 7.06 -11.09
N GLY A 40 1.67 7.04 -10.89
CA GLY A 40 2.59 6.52 -11.91
C GLY A 40 2.37 5.03 -12.24
N MET A 41 1.69 4.30 -11.34
CA MET A 41 1.26 2.90 -11.50
C MET A 41 -0.17 2.78 -12.01
N GLY A 42 -0.76 3.85 -12.54
CA GLY A 42 -2.15 3.88 -12.98
C GLY A 42 -3.15 3.77 -11.83
N GLY A 43 -2.74 3.92 -10.57
CA GLY A 43 -3.56 3.68 -9.39
C GLY A 43 -3.65 2.21 -8.95
N ALA A 44 -2.93 1.29 -9.61
CA ALA A 44 -2.83 -0.11 -9.18
C ALA A 44 -1.92 -0.26 -7.96
N PHE A 45 -2.49 -0.07 -6.76
CA PHE A 45 -1.73 0.10 -5.52
C PHE A 45 -2.28 -0.65 -4.31
N THR A 46 -3.46 -1.26 -4.42
CA THR A 46 -4.16 -1.98 -3.34
C THR A 46 -3.32 -3.12 -2.74
N ALA A 47 -2.52 -3.80 -3.57
CA ALA A 47 -1.60 -4.86 -3.15
C ALA A 47 -0.12 -4.45 -3.06
N VAL A 48 0.21 -3.19 -3.42
CA VAL A 48 1.58 -2.67 -3.47
C VAL A 48 1.94 -1.83 -2.23
N GLY A 49 0.96 -1.13 -1.65
CA GLY A 49 1.10 -0.15 -0.55
C GLY A 49 2.26 -0.41 0.41
N THR A 50 3.36 0.33 0.26
CA THR A 50 4.60 0.21 1.05
C THR A 50 5.13 1.56 1.49
N ASP A 51 4.26 2.56 1.52
CA ASP A 51 4.51 3.94 1.93
C ASP A 51 3.26 4.54 2.58
N ALA A 52 3.35 5.79 3.03
CA ALA A 52 2.25 6.47 3.73
C ALA A 52 0.93 6.51 2.95
N SER A 53 0.96 6.41 1.62
CA SER A 53 -0.27 6.37 0.82
C SER A 53 -1.04 5.05 0.92
N ALA A 54 -0.46 4.03 1.56
CA ALA A 54 -1.15 2.78 1.86
C ALA A 54 -2.45 3.01 2.65
N LEU A 55 -2.51 4.03 3.53
CA LEU A 55 -3.72 4.36 4.29
C LEU A 55 -4.93 4.64 3.37
N TYR A 56 -4.72 5.32 2.24
CA TYR A 56 -5.76 5.62 1.26
C TYR A 56 -6.19 4.38 0.44
N TYR A 57 -5.24 3.53 0.06
CA TYR A 57 -5.49 2.42 -0.86
C TYR A 57 -5.96 1.15 -0.17
N ASN A 58 -5.23 0.73 0.85
CA ASN A 58 -5.48 -0.46 1.64
C ASN A 58 -4.82 -0.32 3.01
N PRO A 59 -5.57 0.06 4.06
CA PRO A 59 -5.02 0.20 5.41
C PRO A 59 -4.25 -1.04 5.89
N GLY A 60 -4.63 -2.26 5.48
CA GLY A 60 -3.93 -3.50 5.85
C GLY A 60 -2.52 -3.61 5.27
N ALA A 61 -2.20 -2.84 4.23
CA ALA A 61 -0.84 -2.77 3.70
C ALA A 61 0.11 -1.95 4.58
N MET A 62 -0.39 -1.11 5.49
CA MET A 62 0.45 -0.22 6.29
C MET A 62 1.46 -0.97 7.17
N SER A 63 1.11 -2.14 7.70
CA SER A 63 2.04 -2.96 8.48
C SER A 63 3.28 -3.40 7.68
N ARG A 64 3.27 -3.30 6.34
CA ARG A 64 4.46 -3.58 5.53
C ARG A 64 5.47 -2.44 5.51
N LEU A 65 5.11 -1.25 5.99
CA LEU A 65 6.06 -0.15 6.11
C LEU A 65 7.24 -0.57 7.00
N ASN A 66 8.43 -0.11 6.61
CA ASN A 66 9.66 -0.49 7.30
C ASN A 66 10.43 0.65 7.93
N ALA A 67 9.89 1.85 7.84
CA ALA A 67 10.38 3.05 8.46
C ALA A 67 9.16 3.90 8.79
N GLN A 68 9.34 4.85 9.71
CA GLN A 68 8.45 5.99 9.79
C GLN A 68 8.60 6.81 8.50
N GLU A 69 7.51 7.31 7.97
CA GLU A 69 7.48 8.11 6.74
C GLU A 69 6.57 9.30 6.93
N PHE A 70 7.13 10.51 6.74
CA PHE A 70 6.33 11.70 6.43
C PHE A 70 6.28 11.85 4.92
N ALA A 71 5.11 12.21 4.38
CA ALA A 71 4.93 12.49 2.97
C ALA A 71 4.11 13.77 2.78
N PHE A 72 4.55 14.62 1.86
CA PHE A 72 3.77 15.72 1.33
C PHE A 72 3.45 15.40 -0.13
N SER A 73 2.19 15.50 -0.53
CA SER A 73 1.76 15.31 -1.91
C SER A 73 0.92 16.48 -2.37
N MET A 74 1.11 16.88 -3.63
CA MET A 74 0.36 17.94 -4.27
C MET A 74 -0.15 17.44 -5.62
N VAL A 75 -1.38 17.81 -5.95
CA VAL A 75 -1.97 17.62 -7.28
C VAL A 75 -2.22 19.00 -7.87
N SER A 76 -1.72 19.21 -9.08
CA SER A 76 -2.03 20.40 -9.88
C SER A 76 -2.59 19.98 -11.23
N ALA A 77 -3.62 20.72 -11.67
CA ALA A 77 -4.09 20.66 -13.04
C ALA A 77 -3.23 21.60 -13.91
N PRO A 78 -3.06 21.31 -15.22
CA PRO A 78 -2.41 22.22 -16.15
C PRO A 78 -3.11 23.59 -16.18
N SER A 79 -2.33 24.65 -16.41
CA SER A 79 -2.76 26.06 -16.41
C SER A 79 -3.84 26.42 -17.44
N ASP A 80 -4.13 25.53 -18.39
CA ASP A 80 -5.13 25.71 -19.46
C ASP A 80 -6.44 24.94 -19.16
N SER A 81 -6.50 24.26 -18.02
CA SER A 81 -7.76 23.69 -17.52
C SER A 81 -8.61 24.81 -16.94
N ALA A 82 -9.90 24.84 -17.29
CA ALA A 82 -10.86 25.85 -16.81
C ALA A 82 -11.10 25.83 -15.29
N PHE A 83 -10.42 24.95 -14.55
CA PHE A 83 -10.56 24.74 -13.12
C PHE A 83 -9.19 24.84 -12.44
N ASP A 84 -8.96 25.97 -11.76
CA ASP A 84 -7.82 26.15 -10.86
C ASP A 84 -8.07 25.36 -9.56
N ARG A 85 -7.89 24.04 -9.63
CA ARG A 85 -8.03 23.16 -8.46
C ARG A 85 -6.66 22.74 -7.97
N THR A 86 -6.36 23.11 -6.73
CA THR A 86 -5.15 22.67 -6.03
C THR A 86 -5.54 21.75 -4.88
N MET A 87 -4.86 20.60 -4.80
CA MET A 87 -5.04 19.65 -3.71
C MET A 87 -3.70 19.35 -3.05
N GLU A 88 -3.71 19.29 -1.72
CA GLU A 88 -2.51 19.07 -0.90
C GLU A 88 -2.78 18.01 0.15
N ASN A 89 -1.81 17.14 0.39
CA ASN A 89 -1.90 16.10 1.39
C ASN A 89 -0.61 16.02 2.22
N ILE A 90 -0.78 15.98 3.53
CA ILE A 90 0.30 15.72 4.48
C ILE A 90 -0.03 14.40 5.16
N ALA A 91 0.84 13.41 5.02
CA ALA A 91 0.66 12.08 5.57
C ALA A 91 1.84 11.68 6.46
N TYR A 92 1.54 10.90 7.49
CA TYR A 92 2.49 10.19 8.31
C TYR A 92 2.06 8.74 8.43
N ALA A 93 2.98 7.80 8.27
CA ALA A 93 2.71 6.41 8.59
C ALA A 93 4.00 5.65 8.94
N GLY A 94 3.88 4.62 9.77
CA GLY A 94 4.98 3.71 10.01
C GLY A 94 4.75 2.70 11.11
N PRO A 95 5.78 1.88 11.42
CA PRO A 95 5.69 0.84 12.43
C PRO A 95 5.53 1.42 13.83
N THR A 96 4.70 0.81 14.65
CA THR A 96 4.52 1.18 16.06
C THR A 96 5.22 0.19 16.99
N PRO A 97 5.63 0.61 18.21
CA PRO A 97 6.35 -0.25 19.15
C PRO A 97 5.43 -1.30 19.83
N PHE A 98 4.12 -1.20 19.64
CA PHE A 98 3.14 -2.02 20.34
C PHE A 98 3.02 -3.43 19.73
N THR A 99 2.96 -4.45 20.58
CA THR A 99 2.47 -5.78 20.20
C THR A 99 0.99 -5.64 19.89
N GLY A 100 0.57 -6.00 18.68
CA GLY A 100 -0.80 -5.81 18.23
C GLY A 100 -1.82 -6.66 18.98
N ILE A 101 -3.09 -6.51 18.61
CA ILE A 101 -4.24 -7.16 19.26
C ILE A 101 -4.15 -8.70 19.12
N SER A 102 -3.55 -9.19 18.03
CA SER A 102 -3.30 -10.62 17.83
C SER A 102 -2.17 -11.19 18.70
N GLY A 103 -1.42 -10.33 19.40
CA GLY A 103 -0.29 -10.71 20.27
C GLY A 103 0.99 -11.12 19.54
N ASN A 104 0.93 -11.37 18.23
CA ASN A 104 2.03 -11.94 17.44
C ASN A 104 2.45 -11.07 16.23
N GLY A 105 1.81 -9.92 16.06
CA GLY A 105 1.98 -9.00 14.95
C GLY A 105 2.78 -7.75 15.29
N TYR A 106 3.63 -7.30 14.36
CA TYR A 106 4.06 -5.90 14.36
C TYR A 106 2.95 -5.03 13.78
N THR A 107 2.80 -3.88 14.42
CA THR A 107 1.72 -2.94 14.18
C THR A 107 2.24 -1.73 13.43
N SER A 108 1.34 -1.02 12.76
CA SER A 108 1.60 0.27 12.16
C SER A 108 0.42 1.19 12.40
N ALA A 109 0.72 2.47 12.49
CA ALA A 109 -0.29 3.52 12.53
C ALA A 109 0.05 4.59 11.50
N GLY A 110 -0.97 5.28 11.04
CA GLY A 110 -0.82 6.41 10.14
C GLY A 110 -1.93 7.42 10.31
N ALA A 111 -1.69 8.62 9.83
CA ALA A 111 -2.65 9.70 9.73
C ALA A 111 -2.35 10.56 8.52
N ASP A 112 -3.37 11.13 7.90
CA ASP A 112 -3.19 12.09 6.82
C ASP A 112 -4.23 13.20 6.88
N LEU A 113 -3.83 14.37 6.40
CA LEU A 113 -4.67 15.54 6.22
C LEU A 113 -4.68 15.90 4.75
N LEU A 114 -5.85 16.04 4.16
CA LEU A 114 -6.06 16.37 2.76
C LEU A 114 -6.88 17.66 2.68
N PHE A 115 -6.39 18.60 1.88
CA PHE A 115 -7.00 19.88 1.61
C PHE A 115 -7.24 20.01 0.11
N SER A 116 -8.41 20.52 -0.29
CA SER A 116 -8.70 20.88 -1.68
C SER A 116 -9.34 22.25 -1.72
N GLN A 117 -8.80 23.12 -2.58
CA GLN A 117 -9.39 24.40 -2.92
C GLN A 117 -10.00 24.27 -4.31
N ASN A 118 -11.33 24.41 -4.41
CA ASN A 118 -12.07 24.12 -5.65
C ASN A 118 -12.10 25.34 -6.61
N GLY A 119 -11.15 26.27 -6.47
CA GLY A 119 -11.00 27.45 -7.30
C GLY A 119 -11.95 28.59 -6.94
N THR A 120 -12.08 29.56 -7.84
CA THR A 120 -12.99 30.70 -7.67
C THR A 120 -14.09 30.67 -8.72
N ILE A 121 -15.30 31.05 -8.32
CA ILE A 121 -16.43 31.28 -9.22
C ILE A 121 -16.66 32.78 -9.36
N GLU A 122 -17.09 33.19 -10.54
CA GLU A 122 -17.50 34.54 -10.83
C GLU A 122 -19.02 34.65 -10.68
N TYR A 123 -19.47 35.41 -9.70
CA TYR A 123 -20.88 35.65 -9.43
C TYR A 123 -21.32 36.97 -10.06
N ASN A 124 -22.05 36.86 -11.17
CA ASN A 124 -22.61 38.00 -11.89
C ASN A 124 -24.01 38.32 -11.38
N GLN A 125 -24.15 39.41 -10.63
CA GLN A 125 -25.46 39.92 -10.24
C GLN A 125 -26.09 40.67 -11.41
N LEU A 126 -27.39 40.54 -11.62
CA LEU A 126 -28.15 41.43 -12.51
C LEU A 126 -28.82 42.49 -11.66
N ASN A 127 -28.74 43.75 -12.11
CA ASN A 127 -29.51 44.83 -11.51
C ASN A 127 -31.00 44.62 -11.83
N VAL A 128 -31.88 45.28 -11.07
CA VAL A 128 -33.35 45.17 -11.24
C VAL A 128 -33.81 45.61 -12.63
N ASP A 129 -33.02 46.44 -13.32
CA ASP A 129 -33.25 46.91 -14.69
C ASP A 129 -32.73 45.95 -15.78
N GLY A 130 -32.19 44.78 -15.41
CA GLY A 130 -31.61 43.81 -16.33
C GLY A 130 -30.21 44.16 -16.84
N SER A 131 -29.61 45.26 -16.37
CA SER A 131 -28.20 45.57 -16.65
C SER A 131 -27.27 44.64 -15.87
N ALA A 132 -26.07 44.39 -16.41
CA ALA A 132 -25.04 43.65 -15.68
C ALA A 132 -24.66 44.42 -14.41
N GLY A 133 -24.91 43.81 -13.26
CA GLY A 133 -24.50 44.29 -11.95
C GLY A 133 -23.03 44.02 -11.67
N GLN A 134 -22.62 44.23 -10.41
CA GLN A 134 -21.25 43.98 -9.98
C GLN A 134 -20.93 42.48 -10.07
N SER A 135 -19.84 42.16 -10.78
CA SER A 135 -19.24 40.83 -10.74
C SER A 135 -18.37 40.71 -9.50
N GLN A 136 -18.57 39.64 -8.73
CA GLN A 136 -17.72 39.32 -7.58
C GLN A 136 -17.14 37.92 -7.74
N ARG A 137 -15.82 37.81 -7.58
CA ARG A 137 -15.14 36.52 -7.46
C ARG A 137 -15.26 36.02 -6.03
N MET A 138 -15.75 34.81 -5.86
CA MET A 138 -15.83 34.12 -4.56
C MET A 138 -15.23 32.72 -4.66
N SER A 139 -14.77 32.15 -3.53
CA SER A 139 -14.30 30.76 -3.51
C SER A 139 -15.45 29.83 -3.86
N ALA A 140 -15.19 28.86 -4.74
CA ALA A 140 -16.16 27.83 -5.12
C ALA A 140 -16.50 26.91 -3.94
N GLY A 141 -15.55 26.76 -3.01
CA GLY A 141 -15.64 25.87 -1.88
C GLY A 141 -14.29 25.24 -1.54
N ASP A 142 -14.18 24.82 -0.28
CA ASP A 142 -13.01 24.15 0.24
C ASP A 142 -13.41 22.83 0.89
N ASP A 143 -12.60 21.80 0.67
CA ASP A 143 -12.77 20.48 1.26
C ASP A 143 -11.59 20.14 2.17
N PHE A 144 -11.90 19.52 3.30
CA PHE A 144 -10.96 19.03 4.28
C PHE A 144 -11.27 17.58 4.64
N VAL A 145 -10.25 16.73 4.60
CA VAL A 145 -10.34 15.35 5.08
C VAL A 145 -9.22 15.08 6.07
N ALA A 146 -9.58 14.58 7.25
CA ALA A 146 -8.63 14.05 8.21
C ALA A 146 -8.83 12.54 8.32
N SER A 147 -7.76 11.78 8.10
CA SER A 147 -7.77 10.32 8.18
C SER A 147 -6.79 9.84 9.24
N PHE A 148 -7.12 8.72 9.86
CA PHE A 148 -6.21 7.95 10.71
C PHE A 148 -6.39 6.48 10.43
N GLY A 149 -5.38 5.67 10.71
CA GLY A 149 -5.51 4.24 10.57
C GLY A 149 -4.52 3.46 11.41
N TYR A 150 -4.89 2.20 11.61
CA TYR A 150 -4.14 1.19 12.32
C TYR A 150 -4.06 -0.07 11.46
N SER A 151 -2.93 -0.74 11.49
CA SER A 151 -2.73 -1.99 10.78
C SER A 151 -1.91 -2.95 11.63
N GLU A 152 -2.21 -4.23 11.48
CA GLU A 152 -1.53 -5.31 12.15
C GLU A 152 -1.28 -6.50 11.21
N ARG A 153 -0.12 -7.14 11.37
CA ARG A 153 0.11 -8.49 10.85
C ARG A 153 -0.51 -9.53 11.78
N VAL A 154 -1.68 -10.05 11.41
CA VAL A 154 -2.49 -10.93 12.27
C VAL A 154 -2.07 -12.40 12.25
N GLY A 155 -1.32 -12.83 11.23
CA GLY A 155 -0.93 -14.23 11.12
C GLY A 155 -0.01 -14.56 9.96
N SER A 156 0.36 -15.83 9.88
CA SER A 156 1.08 -16.40 8.76
C SER A 156 0.61 -17.81 8.50
N THR A 157 0.28 -18.11 7.25
CA THR A 157 -0.14 -19.44 6.82
C THR A 157 0.90 -20.00 5.86
N PRO A 158 1.47 -21.18 6.13
CA PRO A 158 2.29 -21.88 5.14
C PRO A 158 1.39 -22.38 4.03
N VAL A 159 1.79 -22.15 2.78
CA VAL A 159 1.11 -22.67 1.60
C VAL A 159 2.11 -23.54 0.85
N ASP A 160 1.85 -24.84 0.85
CA ASP A 160 2.65 -25.80 0.12
C ASP A 160 2.22 -25.82 -1.34
N PHE A 161 3.15 -25.51 -2.23
CA PHE A 161 2.92 -25.57 -3.66
C PHE A 161 4.06 -26.35 -4.32
N ARG A 162 3.73 -27.55 -4.81
CA ARG A 162 4.70 -28.55 -5.29
C ARG A 162 5.67 -28.92 -4.15
N ASP A 163 6.98 -28.91 -4.42
CA ASP A 163 8.03 -29.29 -3.47
C ASP A 163 8.54 -28.10 -2.63
N SER A 164 7.75 -27.02 -2.50
CA SER A 164 8.16 -25.81 -1.79
C SER A 164 7.04 -25.24 -0.93
N SER A 165 7.37 -24.86 0.31
CA SER A 165 6.46 -24.20 1.24
C SER A 165 6.71 -22.70 1.22
N TYR A 166 5.64 -21.92 1.00
CA TYR A 166 5.68 -20.46 0.93
C TYR A 166 4.96 -19.86 2.15
N GLY A 167 5.63 -18.99 2.89
CA GLY A 167 5.01 -18.29 4.01
C GLY A 167 4.15 -17.14 3.53
N VAL A 168 2.83 -17.27 3.65
CA VAL A 168 1.90 -16.17 3.36
C VAL A 168 1.63 -15.41 4.65
N ASN A 169 1.90 -14.12 4.66
CA ASN A 169 1.66 -13.23 5.79
C ASN A 169 0.33 -12.53 5.59
N HIS A 170 -0.49 -12.50 6.64
CA HIS A 170 -1.81 -11.89 6.62
C HIS A 170 -1.82 -10.60 7.44
N PHE A 171 -2.31 -9.54 6.85
CA PHE A 171 -2.39 -8.22 7.44
C PHE A 171 -3.81 -7.69 7.38
N LEU A 172 -4.26 -7.08 8.48
CA LEU A 172 -5.54 -6.40 8.57
C LEU A 172 -5.30 -4.95 8.97
N GLY A 173 -6.08 -4.04 8.43
CA GLY A 173 -6.04 -2.64 8.81
C GLY A 173 -7.42 -2.00 8.80
N LEU A 174 -7.55 -0.99 9.63
CA LEU A 174 -8.73 -0.18 9.81
C LEU A 174 -8.35 1.29 9.65
N GLY A 175 -9.23 2.07 9.04
CA GLY A 175 -9.09 3.52 8.93
C GLY A 175 -10.37 4.22 9.36
N GLY A 176 -10.22 5.45 9.86
CA GLY A 176 -11.32 6.37 10.12
C GLY A 176 -11.05 7.69 9.41
N LYS A 177 -12.12 8.33 8.93
CA LYS A 177 -12.07 9.60 8.21
C LYS A 177 -13.11 10.57 8.74
N TYR A 178 -12.72 11.81 8.91
CA TYR A 178 -13.60 12.95 9.07
C TYR A 178 -13.51 13.80 7.81
N ILE A 179 -14.66 14.11 7.23
CA ILE A 179 -14.79 14.90 6.01
C ILE A 179 -15.57 16.15 6.37
N HIS A 180 -15.07 17.29 5.91
CA HIS A 180 -15.76 18.56 5.95
C HIS A 180 -15.66 19.21 4.58
N SER A 181 -16.79 19.72 4.08
CA SER A 181 -16.87 20.37 2.78
C SER A 181 -17.66 21.65 2.92
N SER A 182 -17.17 22.71 2.30
CA SER A 182 -17.81 24.02 2.21
C SER A 182 -18.03 24.36 0.74
N LEU A 183 -19.14 25.03 0.46
CA LEU A 183 -19.51 25.47 -0.88
C LEU A 183 -19.76 26.97 -0.89
N ALA A 184 -19.66 27.58 -2.06
CA ALA A 184 -20.03 28.97 -2.28
C ALA A 184 -21.44 29.26 -1.74
N GLY A 185 -21.60 30.44 -1.11
CA GLY A 185 -22.86 30.82 -0.45
C GLY A 185 -22.97 30.40 1.02
N GLY A 186 -21.90 29.87 1.63
CA GLY A 186 -21.84 29.60 3.08
C GLY A 186 -22.42 28.26 3.51
N TYR A 187 -22.71 27.37 2.57
CA TYR A 187 -23.18 26.01 2.85
C TYR A 187 -22.01 25.13 3.26
N SER A 188 -22.23 24.26 4.25
CA SER A 188 -21.22 23.28 4.66
C SER A 188 -21.87 21.97 5.08
N ALA A 189 -21.11 20.89 4.94
CA ALA A 189 -21.50 19.57 5.38
C ALA A 189 -20.30 18.84 5.98
N SER A 190 -20.58 17.95 6.93
CA SER A 190 -19.58 17.03 7.48
C SER A 190 -20.07 15.60 7.42
N ALA A 191 -19.14 14.66 7.30
CA ALA A 191 -19.40 13.24 7.39
C ALA A 191 -18.25 12.50 8.05
N VAL A 192 -18.53 11.29 8.52
CA VAL A 192 -17.52 10.36 9.02
C VAL A 192 -17.58 9.08 8.22
N ALA A 193 -16.42 8.46 8.02
CA ALA A 193 -16.29 7.20 7.31
C ALA A 193 -15.27 6.28 7.97
N ALA A 194 -15.39 5.00 7.67
CA ALA A 194 -14.47 3.95 8.03
C ALA A 194 -13.98 3.21 6.78
N ASP A 195 -12.74 2.74 6.87
CA ASP A 195 -12.07 1.94 5.86
C ASP A 195 -11.60 0.62 6.48
N ILE A 196 -11.65 -0.47 5.71
CA ILE A 196 -11.18 -1.79 6.11
C ILE A 196 -10.29 -2.34 5.01
N GLY A 197 -9.14 -2.87 5.38
CA GLY A 197 -8.17 -3.41 4.44
C GLY A 197 -7.62 -4.76 4.89
N TYR A 198 -7.43 -5.66 3.94
CA TYR A 198 -6.74 -6.92 4.11
C TYR A 198 -5.65 -7.06 3.05
N LEU A 199 -4.51 -7.62 3.44
CA LEU A 199 -3.43 -7.95 2.54
C LEU A 199 -2.83 -9.32 2.88
N ALA A 200 -2.69 -10.16 1.86
CA ALA A 200 -1.89 -11.37 1.91
C ALA A 200 -0.59 -11.13 1.14
N HIS A 201 0.57 -11.44 1.73
CA HIS A 201 1.87 -11.23 1.08
C HIS A 201 2.85 -12.35 1.40
N SER A 202 3.43 -12.97 0.37
CA SER A 202 4.56 -13.90 0.49
C SER A 202 5.85 -13.21 0.05
N ALA A 203 6.84 -13.20 0.94
CA ALA A 203 8.14 -12.60 0.66
C ALA A 203 8.98 -13.50 -0.27
N GLU A 204 8.82 -14.82 -0.15
CA GLU A 204 9.54 -15.83 -0.92
C GLU A 204 9.08 -15.88 -2.37
N ALA A 205 7.77 -15.75 -2.61
CA ALA A 205 7.21 -15.69 -3.96
C ALA A 205 7.18 -14.27 -4.57
N GLY A 206 7.32 -13.24 -3.73
CA GLY A 206 7.13 -11.84 -4.11
C GLY A 206 5.68 -11.50 -4.49
N LEU A 207 4.71 -12.35 -4.16
CA LEU A 207 3.31 -12.19 -4.51
C LEU A 207 2.55 -11.50 -3.39
N SER A 208 1.61 -10.63 -3.77
CA SER A 208 0.69 -9.98 -2.85
C SER A 208 -0.72 -9.95 -3.44
N ALA A 209 -1.73 -10.16 -2.61
CA ALA A 209 -3.14 -10.02 -2.95
C ALA A 209 -3.81 -9.18 -1.87
N GLY A 210 -4.54 -8.14 -2.26
CA GLY A 210 -5.15 -7.19 -1.35
C GLY A 210 -6.62 -6.97 -1.66
N VAL A 211 -7.42 -6.78 -0.61
CA VAL A 211 -8.82 -6.36 -0.70
C VAL A 211 -9.02 -5.19 0.25
N ALA A 212 -9.73 -4.16 -0.18
CA ALA A 212 -10.09 -3.05 0.69
C ALA A 212 -11.50 -2.56 0.40
N VAL A 213 -12.18 -2.07 1.44
CA VAL A 213 -13.45 -1.36 1.35
C VAL A 213 -13.22 0.00 2.00
N ALA A 214 -13.47 1.08 1.26
CA ALA A 214 -13.23 2.44 1.69
C ALA A 214 -14.52 3.25 1.69
N ASN A 215 -14.56 4.24 2.58
CA ASN A 215 -15.61 5.25 2.72
C ASN A 215 -16.97 4.68 3.19
N LEU A 216 -16.96 3.67 4.06
CA LEU A 216 -18.18 3.19 4.73
C LEU A 216 -18.58 4.21 5.80
N GLY A 217 -19.61 5.00 5.56
CA GLY A 217 -19.86 6.15 6.42
C GLY A 217 -21.25 6.78 6.34
N SER A 218 -21.39 7.89 7.05
CA SER A 218 -22.60 8.72 7.06
C SER A 218 -22.80 9.40 5.70
N ARG A 219 -24.01 9.89 5.45
CA ARG A 219 -24.31 10.76 4.29
C ARG A 219 -23.88 12.20 4.60
N MET A 220 -23.53 12.99 3.59
CA MET A 220 -23.32 14.44 3.72
C MET A 220 -24.59 15.19 3.30
N ARG A 221 -24.99 16.20 4.08
CA ARG A 221 -26.14 17.05 3.78
C ARG A 221 -25.73 18.51 3.88
N PHE A 222 -25.81 19.23 2.78
CA PHE A 222 -25.50 20.67 2.72
C PHE A 222 -26.71 21.56 3.05
N ILE A 223 -27.90 21.16 2.59
CA ILE A 223 -29.15 21.90 2.79
C ILE A 223 -30.23 20.94 3.29
N SER A 224 -30.96 20.30 2.38
CA SER A 224 -32.09 19.42 2.67
C SER A 224 -31.80 17.97 2.29
N GLU A 225 -31.17 17.74 1.14
CA GLU A 225 -30.87 16.42 0.61
C GLU A 225 -29.51 15.90 1.09
N ALA A 226 -29.45 14.60 1.36
CA ALA A 226 -28.27 13.95 1.90
C ALA A 226 -27.69 12.95 0.89
N ASP A 227 -26.45 13.18 0.48
CA ASP A 227 -25.73 12.37 -0.49
C ASP A 227 -24.86 11.33 0.20
N PRO A 228 -24.83 10.08 -0.28
CA PRO A 228 -23.95 9.07 0.28
C PRO A 228 -22.49 9.36 -0.06
N LEU A 229 -21.57 8.94 0.81
CA LEU A 229 -20.15 8.95 0.50
C LEU A 229 -19.82 7.88 -0.58
N PRO A 230 -18.72 8.05 -1.33
CA PRO A 230 -18.32 7.16 -2.40
C PRO A 230 -17.75 5.85 -1.86
N LEU A 231 -18.65 4.97 -1.43
CA LEU A 231 -18.32 3.61 -1.01
C LEU A 231 -17.62 2.88 -2.16
N THR A 232 -16.39 2.46 -1.89
CA THR A 232 -15.49 1.92 -2.90
C THR A 232 -14.93 0.58 -2.45
N GLY A 233 -15.12 -0.45 -3.27
CA GLY A 233 -14.48 -1.76 -3.09
C GLY A 233 -13.27 -1.88 -4.00
N ARG A 234 -12.16 -2.44 -3.51
CA ARG A 234 -10.92 -2.63 -4.25
C ARG A 234 -10.41 -4.06 -4.10
N LEU A 235 -9.91 -4.60 -5.19
CA LEU A 235 -9.21 -5.88 -5.27
C LEU A 235 -7.92 -5.66 -6.04
N GLY A 236 -6.79 -6.08 -5.50
CA GLY A 236 -5.48 -5.90 -6.14
C GLY A 236 -4.60 -7.12 -6.08
N LEU A 237 -3.78 -7.29 -7.10
CA LEU A 237 -2.70 -8.28 -7.17
C LEU A 237 -1.40 -7.55 -7.49
N ALA A 238 -0.32 -7.97 -6.85
CA ALA A 238 1.02 -7.46 -7.13
C ALA A 238 2.06 -8.57 -7.13
N TRP A 239 3.00 -8.48 -8.05
CA TRP A 239 4.14 -9.38 -8.15
C TRP A 239 5.44 -8.59 -8.20
N GLN A 240 6.25 -8.77 -7.16
CA GLN A 240 7.60 -8.25 -7.06
C GLN A 240 8.60 -9.30 -7.52
N PHE A 241 9.47 -8.94 -8.46
CA PHE A 241 10.48 -9.84 -9.00
C PHE A 241 11.77 -9.09 -9.35
N GLY A 242 12.82 -9.87 -9.59
CA GLY A 242 14.18 -9.35 -9.84
C GLY A 242 15.06 -9.47 -8.61
N THR A 243 16.16 -8.72 -8.61
CA THR A 243 17.13 -8.67 -7.52
C THR A 243 16.96 -7.32 -6.82
N PRO A 244 16.28 -7.25 -5.65
CA PRO A 244 15.95 -5.98 -5.00
C PRO A 244 17.14 -5.05 -4.71
N SER A 245 18.36 -5.60 -4.72
CA SER A 245 19.60 -4.84 -4.57
C SER A 245 20.02 -4.06 -5.81
N VAL A 246 19.61 -4.46 -7.01
CA VAL A 246 20.08 -3.89 -8.29
C VAL A 246 18.92 -3.57 -9.23
N HIS A 247 18.05 -4.54 -9.50
CA HIS A 247 16.91 -4.41 -10.40
C HIS A 247 15.66 -4.94 -9.71
N ASN A 248 14.80 -4.03 -9.25
CA ASN A 248 13.56 -4.37 -8.60
C ASN A 248 12.38 -4.04 -9.52
N PHE A 249 11.56 -5.02 -9.84
CA PHE A 249 10.35 -4.83 -10.63
C PHE A 249 9.11 -5.13 -9.77
N ILE A 250 8.04 -4.36 -9.96
CA ILE A 250 6.73 -4.64 -9.39
C ILE A 250 5.70 -4.51 -10.53
N ALA A 251 5.01 -5.59 -10.85
CA ALA A 251 3.82 -5.55 -11.68
C ALA A 251 2.58 -5.59 -10.79
N ALA A 252 1.57 -4.79 -11.10
CA ALA A 252 0.33 -4.71 -10.32
C ALA A 252 -0.90 -4.61 -11.23
N ALA A 253 -2.01 -5.17 -10.76
CA ALA A 253 -3.32 -5.02 -11.37
C ALA A 253 -4.38 -4.87 -10.28
N ASP A 254 -5.25 -3.88 -10.43
CA ASP A 254 -6.32 -3.57 -9.48
C ASP A 254 -7.66 -3.46 -10.22
N GLY A 255 -8.71 -3.96 -9.59
CA GLY A 255 -10.11 -3.66 -9.88
C GLY A 255 -10.70 -2.79 -8.77
N GLU A 256 -11.42 -1.75 -9.14
CA GLU A 256 -12.16 -0.88 -8.24
C GLU A 256 -13.64 -0.87 -8.63
N TYR A 257 -14.54 -0.93 -7.64
CA TYR A 257 -15.97 -0.83 -7.86
C TYR A 257 -16.56 0.24 -6.94
N ARG A 258 -17.18 1.26 -7.54
CA ARG A 258 -17.86 2.35 -6.83
C ARG A 258 -19.33 2.00 -6.74
N PHE A 259 -19.79 1.68 -5.53
CA PHE A 259 -21.08 1.01 -5.35
C PHE A 259 -22.28 1.90 -5.71
N TYR A 260 -22.24 3.18 -5.33
CA TYR A 260 -23.32 4.12 -5.62
C TYR A 260 -23.29 4.58 -7.08
N ASP A 261 -22.10 4.90 -7.61
CA ASP A 261 -21.93 5.32 -9.01
C ASP A 261 -22.13 4.15 -10.01
N ARG A 262 -22.22 2.90 -9.51
CA ARG A 262 -22.27 1.65 -10.29
C ARG A 262 -21.17 1.57 -11.35
N GLN A 263 -19.99 2.08 -11.01
CA GLN A 263 -18.87 2.19 -11.94
C GLN A 263 -17.80 1.18 -11.55
N ALA A 264 -17.38 0.36 -12.52
CA ALA A 264 -16.24 -0.52 -12.37
C ALA A 264 -15.04 0.06 -13.12
N LEU A 265 -13.89 0.07 -12.44
CA LEU A 265 -12.63 0.58 -12.94
C LEU A 265 -11.59 -0.54 -12.88
N ALA A 266 -10.67 -0.56 -13.84
CA ALA A 266 -9.56 -1.49 -13.83
C ALA A 266 -8.25 -0.74 -14.12
N GLN A 267 -7.17 -1.16 -13.48
CA GLN A 267 -5.89 -0.44 -13.51
C GLN A 267 -4.76 -1.45 -13.57
N ILE A 268 -3.75 -1.20 -14.39
CA ILE A 268 -2.50 -1.96 -14.37
C ILE A 268 -1.31 -1.01 -14.21
N GLY A 269 -0.26 -1.49 -13.56
CA GLY A 269 0.94 -0.72 -13.30
C GLY A 269 2.21 -1.56 -13.32
N LEU A 270 3.31 -0.96 -13.73
CA LEU A 270 4.66 -1.51 -13.68
C LEU A 270 5.62 -0.50 -13.07
N GLU A 271 6.31 -0.90 -12.00
CA GLU A 271 7.38 -0.15 -11.35
C GLU A 271 8.71 -0.84 -11.61
N TYR A 272 9.72 -0.07 -12.01
CA TYR A 272 11.09 -0.51 -12.11
C TYR A 272 12.00 0.40 -11.28
N PHE A 273 12.75 -0.17 -10.35
CA PHE A 273 13.75 0.52 -9.55
C PHE A 273 15.16 0.00 -9.85
N TRP A 274 16.03 0.91 -10.26
CA TRP A 274 17.44 0.67 -10.50
C TRP A 274 18.30 1.13 -9.31
N GLN A 275 19.16 0.24 -8.82
CA GLN A 275 20.10 0.46 -7.71
C GLN A 275 19.46 1.09 -6.45
N LYS A 276 18.17 0.79 -6.19
CA LYS A 276 17.38 1.35 -5.09
C LYS A 276 17.20 2.89 -5.11
N SER A 277 17.63 3.56 -6.16
CA SER A 277 17.70 5.03 -6.24
C SER A 277 16.77 5.59 -7.31
N TYR A 278 16.79 5.04 -8.51
CA TYR A 278 16.04 5.59 -9.65
C TYR A 278 14.85 4.70 -9.97
N GLY A 279 13.66 5.26 -9.89
CA GLY A 279 12.39 4.61 -10.16
C GLY A 279 11.78 5.13 -11.45
N MET A 280 11.29 4.22 -12.29
CA MET A 280 10.42 4.51 -13.42
C MET A 280 9.13 3.72 -13.26
N ARG A 281 8.01 4.35 -13.64
CA ARG A 281 6.68 3.78 -13.49
C ARG A 281 5.87 4.07 -14.73
N MET A 282 5.07 3.08 -15.10
CA MET A 282 4.10 3.19 -16.17
C MET A 282 2.83 2.46 -15.73
N GLY A 283 1.68 3.03 -16.07
CA GLY A 283 0.39 2.42 -15.77
C GLY A 283 -0.67 2.83 -16.77
N TYR A 284 -1.80 2.13 -16.74
CA TYR A 284 -2.93 2.42 -17.60
C TYR A 284 -4.23 2.25 -16.83
N GLN A 285 -5.13 3.22 -16.99
CA GLN A 285 -6.44 3.25 -16.35
C GLN A 285 -7.51 2.89 -17.37
N PHE A 286 -8.14 1.73 -17.20
CA PHE A 286 -9.24 1.25 -18.01
C PHE A 286 -10.59 1.65 -17.39
N LEU A 287 -11.61 1.72 -18.24
CA LEU A 287 -13.02 1.85 -17.84
C LEU A 287 -13.36 3.11 -17.03
N ARG A 288 -12.44 4.08 -16.97
CA ARG A 288 -12.73 5.45 -16.53
C ARG A 288 -13.48 6.19 -17.62
N ASP A 289 -14.16 7.27 -17.25
CA ASP A 289 -14.77 8.20 -18.21
C ASP A 289 -13.71 8.84 -19.11
N ALA A 290 -12.50 9.01 -18.57
CA ALA A 290 -11.29 9.39 -19.29
C ALA A 290 -10.19 8.33 -19.03
N PRO A 291 -10.15 7.23 -19.82
CA PRO A 291 -9.05 6.26 -19.77
C PRO A 291 -7.74 6.92 -20.17
N GLY A 292 -6.65 6.54 -19.53
CA GLY A 292 -5.39 7.25 -19.72
C GLY A 292 -4.14 6.45 -19.39
N LEU A 293 -3.06 6.79 -20.09
CA LEU A 293 -1.71 6.35 -19.74
C LEU A 293 -1.22 7.18 -18.56
N THR A 294 -0.49 6.56 -17.64
CA THR A 294 0.21 7.27 -16.57
C THR A 294 1.68 6.95 -16.62
N ILE A 295 2.51 7.97 -16.44
CA ILE A 295 3.96 7.82 -16.30
C ILE A 295 4.40 8.39 -14.96
N GLY A 296 5.46 7.83 -14.38
CA GLY A 296 6.00 8.35 -13.14
C GLY A 296 7.50 8.12 -12.99
N PHE A 297 8.14 9.04 -12.28
CA PHE A 297 9.55 9.01 -11.96
C PHE A 297 9.73 9.08 -10.45
N GLY A 298 10.72 8.35 -9.94
CA GLY A 298 11.06 8.33 -8.53
C GLY A 298 12.55 8.49 -8.32
N LEU A 299 12.96 9.29 -7.35
CA LEU A 299 14.35 9.45 -6.95
C LEU A 299 14.47 9.29 -5.44
N ARG A 300 15.17 8.24 -5.00
CA ARG A 300 15.52 8.04 -3.60
C ARG A 300 16.91 8.61 -3.33
N TRP A 301 16.94 9.74 -2.65
CA TRP A 301 18.17 10.40 -2.24
C TRP A 301 18.62 9.95 -0.85
N ARG A 302 19.88 9.47 -0.76
CA ARG A 302 20.52 8.96 0.48
C ARG A 302 19.70 7.90 1.23
N GLY A 303 18.83 7.18 0.53
CA GLY A 303 17.99 6.14 1.12
C GLY A 303 16.85 6.63 2.02
N ARG A 304 16.70 7.96 2.23
CA ARG A 304 15.75 8.54 3.20
C ARG A 304 14.73 9.46 2.56
N VAL A 305 15.18 10.34 1.66
CA VAL A 305 14.30 11.27 0.96
C VAL A 305 13.87 10.62 -0.34
N VAL A 306 12.58 10.63 -0.65
CA VAL A 306 12.03 10.15 -1.92
C VAL A 306 11.30 11.29 -2.60
N PHE A 307 11.68 11.57 -3.84
CA PHE A 307 10.96 12.48 -4.72
C PHE A 307 10.23 11.64 -5.76
N ASP A 308 8.91 11.76 -5.83
CA ASP A 308 8.10 11.10 -6.83
C ASP A 308 7.33 12.15 -7.64
N TYR A 309 7.31 11.96 -8.95
CA TYR A 309 6.51 12.75 -9.89
C TYR A 309 5.68 11.79 -10.74
N ALA A 310 4.45 12.18 -11.05
CA ALA A 310 3.61 11.46 -11.99
C ALA A 310 2.78 12.39 -12.85
N TRP A 311 2.55 11.94 -14.08
CA TRP A 311 1.67 12.59 -15.04
C TRP A 311 0.65 11.57 -15.50
N GLY A 312 -0.62 11.85 -15.22
CA GLY A 312 -1.75 11.14 -15.78
C GLY A 312 -2.19 11.82 -17.07
N MET A 313 -2.13 11.08 -18.18
CA MET A 313 -2.46 11.52 -19.53
C MET A 313 -3.82 10.93 -19.90
N ALA A 314 -4.89 11.56 -19.42
CA ALA A 314 -6.28 11.14 -19.61
C ALA A 314 -7.01 12.01 -20.64
N GLY A 315 -6.32 12.95 -21.28
CA GLY A 315 -6.85 13.87 -22.28
C GLY A 315 -6.87 15.31 -21.77
N SER A 316 -7.08 16.27 -22.67
CA SER A 316 -6.84 17.71 -22.42
C SER A 316 -7.58 18.29 -21.20
N LEU A 317 -8.72 17.71 -20.80
CA LEU A 317 -9.53 18.17 -19.66
C LEU A 317 -9.24 17.43 -18.35
N SER A 318 -8.59 16.25 -18.39
CA SER A 318 -8.38 15.38 -17.23
C SER A 318 -6.90 15.09 -16.95
N ASP A 319 -6.00 15.71 -17.70
CA ASP A 319 -4.57 15.63 -17.47
C ASP A 319 -4.23 16.22 -16.10
N THR A 320 -3.49 15.47 -15.30
CA THR A 320 -3.12 15.89 -13.95
C THR A 320 -1.67 15.55 -13.67
N GLN A 321 -1.00 16.47 -13.00
CA GLN A 321 0.36 16.27 -12.53
C GLN A 321 0.36 16.13 -11.01
N ARG A 322 1.23 15.24 -10.52
CA ARG A 322 1.37 15.00 -9.08
C ARG A 322 2.82 15.02 -8.69
N PHE A 323 3.05 15.61 -7.53
CA PHE A 323 4.34 15.68 -6.89
C PHE A 323 4.22 15.15 -5.48
N THR A 324 5.13 14.26 -5.09
CA THR A 324 5.21 13.74 -3.73
C THR A 324 6.65 13.81 -3.25
N VAL A 325 6.86 14.34 -2.05
CA VAL A 325 8.13 14.25 -1.33
C VAL A 325 7.89 13.47 -0.07
N SER A 326 8.72 12.46 0.19
CA SER A 326 8.67 11.73 1.45
C SER A 326 10.02 11.66 2.14
N TYR A 327 9.97 11.61 3.47
CA TYR A 327 11.14 11.46 4.34
C TYR A 327 10.96 10.25 5.24
N ARG A 328 11.87 9.30 5.12
CA ARG A 328 11.87 8.01 5.83
C ARG A 328 12.95 7.97 6.91
N PHE A 329 12.56 7.57 8.11
CA PHE A 329 13.43 7.50 9.29
C PHE A 329 13.05 6.35 10.23
N GLY A 330 13.95 6.01 11.17
CA GLY A 330 13.67 4.97 12.16
C GLY A 330 13.46 3.57 11.57
N GLY A 331 14.22 3.21 10.54
CA GLY A 331 14.05 1.95 9.81
C GLY A 331 14.18 0.71 10.71
N VAL A 332 13.20 -0.18 10.65
CA VAL A 332 13.18 -1.46 11.37
C VAL A 332 13.50 -2.59 10.40
N SER A 333 14.64 -3.27 10.60
CA SER A 333 15.07 -4.36 9.72
C SER A 333 14.08 -5.53 9.77
N ALA A 334 13.96 -6.26 8.65
CA ALA A 334 13.13 -7.46 8.58
C ALA A 334 13.57 -8.53 9.60
N THR A 335 14.88 -8.61 9.90
CA THR A 335 15.46 -9.52 10.89
C THR A 335 15.10 -9.14 12.32
N ALA A 336 15.08 -7.84 12.64
CA ALA A 336 14.64 -7.34 13.95
C ALA A 336 13.15 -7.67 14.18
N ARG A 337 12.31 -7.54 13.14
CA ARG A 337 10.90 -7.95 13.18
C ARG A 337 10.71 -9.47 13.26
N GLY A 338 11.62 -10.24 12.66
CA GLY A 338 11.63 -11.70 12.75
C GLY A 338 12.01 -12.23 14.14
N ARG A 339 12.81 -11.50 14.93
CA ARG A 339 13.19 -11.90 16.31
C ARG A 339 12.06 -11.73 17.33
N GLN A 340 11.13 -10.82 17.08
CA GLN A 340 9.89 -10.67 17.86
C GLN A 340 8.96 -11.91 17.78
N ARG A 341 9.28 -12.91 16.93
CA ARG A 341 8.59 -14.20 16.81
C ARG A 341 8.70 -15.10 18.05
N GLN A 342 9.70 -14.89 18.90
CA GLN A 342 9.83 -15.67 20.12
C GLN A 342 9.19 -14.85 21.23
N PRO A 343 8.02 -15.24 21.79
CA PRO A 343 7.72 -14.82 23.16
C PRO A 343 8.99 -15.09 23.96
N ALA A 344 9.38 -14.16 24.84
CA ALA A 344 10.45 -14.42 25.79
C ALA A 344 10.13 -15.80 26.36
N ARG A 345 10.94 -16.81 26.00
CA ARG A 345 10.85 -18.09 26.68
C ARG A 345 11.12 -17.68 28.11
N ASP A 346 10.11 -17.81 28.95
CA ASP A 346 10.28 -17.75 30.39
C ASP A 346 11.08 -19.02 30.71
N VAL A 347 12.38 -18.99 30.38
CA VAL A 347 13.34 -19.97 30.83
C VAL A 347 13.31 -19.79 32.32
N SER A 348 12.66 -20.71 33.01
CA SER A 348 12.62 -20.68 34.47
C SER A 348 14.07 -20.53 34.95
N PRO A 349 14.33 -19.79 36.04
CA PRO A 349 15.69 -19.64 36.57
C PRO A 349 16.40 -20.99 36.83
N LEU A 350 15.63 -22.08 36.96
CA LEU A 350 16.12 -23.45 37.04
C LEU A 350 16.72 -23.97 35.72
N GLU A 351 16.14 -23.68 34.56
CA GLU A 351 16.68 -24.11 33.25
C GLU A 351 17.97 -23.36 32.89
N GLU A 352 18.07 -22.09 33.29
CA GLU A 352 19.29 -21.31 33.10
C GLU A 352 20.42 -21.79 34.02
N ARG A 353 20.10 -22.13 35.28
CA ARG A 353 21.07 -22.75 36.21
C ARG A 353 21.52 -24.14 35.74
N LEU A 354 20.60 -24.98 35.28
CA LEU A 354 20.92 -26.29 34.74
C LEU A 354 21.84 -26.21 33.53
N ARG A 355 21.63 -25.24 32.63
CA ARG A 355 22.54 -25.00 31.48
C ARG A 355 23.93 -24.55 31.91
N ILE A 356 24.02 -23.64 32.87
CA ILE A 356 25.31 -23.16 33.38
C ILE A 356 26.07 -24.30 34.08
N ASP A 357 25.37 -25.18 34.79
CA ASP A 357 25.95 -26.37 35.42
C ASP A 357 26.40 -27.40 34.36
N GLU A 358 25.65 -27.58 33.27
CA GLU A 358 26.03 -28.45 32.14
C GLU A 358 27.26 -27.93 31.38
N GLU A 359 27.37 -26.61 31.18
CA GLU A 359 28.51 -25.96 30.52
C GLU A 359 29.77 -25.88 31.41
N SER A 360 29.59 -25.86 32.73
CA SER A 360 30.69 -25.81 33.70
C SER A 360 31.18 -27.19 34.16
N THR A 361 30.52 -28.27 33.73
CA THR A 361 31.00 -29.62 33.98
C THR A 361 32.23 -29.87 33.07
N PRO A 362 33.45 -30.02 33.63
CA PRO A 362 34.62 -30.28 32.80
C PRO A 362 34.42 -31.58 32.03
N THR A 363 34.55 -31.51 30.71
CA THR A 363 34.56 -32.69 29.85
C THR A 363 35.74 -33.57 30.29
N ILE A 364 35.43 -34.73 30.87
CA ILE A 364 36.45 -35.74 31.15
C ILE A 364 36.94 -36.26 29.80
N GLU A 365 38.07 -35.74 29.32
CA GLU A 365 38.77 -36.31 28.17
C GLU A 365 39.21 -37.73 28.53
N LEU A 366 38.49 -38.72 28.01
CA LEU A 366 38.94 -40.10 28.04
C LEU A 366 40.23 -40.20 27.21
N PRO A 367 41.29 -40.88 27.70
CA PRO A 367 42.54 -40.98 26.98
C PRO A 367 42.33 -41.61 25.61
N PRO A 368 43.10 -41.19 24.58
CA PRO A 368 42.90 -41.63 23.21
C PRO A 368 42.99 -43.15 23.12
N GLN A 369 41.94 -43.78 22.60
CA GLN A 369 41.98 -45.22 22.31
C GLN A 369 43.06 -45.47 21.26
N ARG A 370 43.99 -46.38 21.57
CA ARG A 370 45.05 -46.79 20.63
C ARG A 370 44.42 -47.27 19.32
N PRO A 371 44.98 -46.90 18.15
CA PRO A 371 44.48 -47.39 16.87
C PRO A 371 44.52 -48.92 16.85
N ARG A 372 43.38 -49.54 16.55
CA ARG A 372 43.31 -50.98 16.29
C ARG A 372 44.19 -51.27 15.07
N GLN A 373 45.25 -52.07 15.27
CA GLN A 373 46.04 -52.59 14.15
C GLN A 373 45.14 -53.40 13.22
N PRO A 374 45.32 -53.31 11.88
CA PRO A 374 44.65 -54.19 10.95
C PRO A 374 45.09 -55.63 11.25
N ARG A 375 44.13 -56.53 11.51
CA ARG A 375 44.41 -57.96 11.50
C ARG A 375 44.82 -58.36 10.09
N GLU A 376 46.09 -58.67 9.88
CA GLU A 376 46.52 -59.50 8.75
C GLU A 376 45.74 -60.81 8.81
N ARG A 377 44.86 -61.04 7.82
CA ARG A 377 44.38 -62.39 7.54
C ARG A 377 45.52 -63.14 6.90
N SER A 378 46.14 -64.02 7.68
CA SER A 378 47.09 -65.00 7.20
C SER A 378 46.48 -65.84 6.07
N GLN A 379 47.31 -66.06 5.06
CA GLN A 379 47.03 -66.88 3.90
C GLN A 379 46.62 -68.30 4.31
N GLY A 380 45.65 -68.86 3.59
CA GLY A 380 45.14 -70.21 3.79
C GLY A 380 46.23 -71.25 3.60
N VAL A 381 46.27 -72.20 4.54
CA VAL A 381 47.02 -73.45 4.41
C VAL A 381 46.11 -74.47 3.70
N PRO A 382 46.60 -75.23 2.71
CA PRO A 382 45.81 -76.27 2.05
C PRO A 382 45.81 -77.55 2.90
N GLY A 383 44.63 -78.14 3.09
CA GLY A 383 44.48 -79.42 3.78
C GLY A 383 43.30 -80.19 3.23
N TRP A 384 43.55 -81.03 2.23
CA TRP A 384 42.75 -82.24 1.98
C TRP A 384 43.11 -83.26 3.06
N ILE A 385 42.11 -84.01 3.56
CA ILE A 385 42.20 -85.42 3.97
C ILE A 385 40.81 -85.90 4.47
N TYR A 386 40.37 -87.00 3.84
CA TYR A 386 39.19 -87.89 4.02
C TYR A 386 37.78 -87.37 3.75
#